data_AF-A0A923PZC3-F1
#
_entry.id   AF-A0A923PZC3-F1
#
_cell.length_a   1.000
_cell.length_b   1.000
_cell.length_c   1.000
_cell.angle_alpha   90.00
_cell.angle_beta   90.00
_cell.angle_gamma   90.00
#
_symmetry.space_group_name_H-M   'P 1'
#
loop_
_entity.id
_entity.type
_entity.pdbx_description
1 polymer ?
#
loop_
_entity_poly.entity_id
_entity_poly.type
_entity_poly.pdbx_seq_one_letter_code
_entity_poly.pdbx_strand_id
1 'polypeptide(L)'
;MKKLLILPLLLLIVAFAGCAAVDVTKTASGFYEPTDPNKVEILKTKPDRKFIELGTLTVTGFESSETAKMHNAIRAKAAPLGANAVILTEEGMTPAGFGSYKRWATGVAIRFL
;
A
#
# COMPACT_ATOMS: atom_id res chain seq x y z
N MET A 1 14.49 1.89 44.80
CA MET A 1 13.15 1.76 44.20
C MET A 1 12.99 2.47 42.83
N LYS A 2 13.90 3.36 42.39
CA LYS A 2 13.76 4.10 41.11
C LYS A 2 14.07 3.29 39.84
N LYS A 3 14.75 2.13 39.94
CA LYS A 3 15.14 1.29 38.79
C LYS A 3 14.00 0.42 38.23
N LEU A 4 12.87 0.30 38.95
CA LEU A 4 11.75 -0.57 38.56
C LEU A 4 10.75 0.11 37.58
N LEU A 5 10.80 1.44 37.45
CA LEU A 5 9.95 2.22 36.54
C LEU A 5 10.53 2.37 35.12
N ILE A 6 11.79 2.00 34.91
CA ILE A 6 12.47 2.19 33.61
C ILE A 6 12.08 1.10 32.61
N LEU A 7 11.80 -0.12 33.11
CA LEU A 7 11.46 -1.28 32.28
C LEU A 7 10.12 -1.15 31.52
N PRO A 8 9.00 -0.73 32.12
CA PRO A 8 7.75 -0.55 31.36
C PRO A 8 7.81 0.63 30.38
N LEU A 9 8.60 1.66 30.69
CA LEU A 9 8.79 2.82 29.81
C LEU A 9 9.57 2.45 28.54
N LEU A 10 10.58 1.58 28.67
CA LEU A 10 11.34 1.07 27.52
C LEU A 10 10.49 0.16 26.63
N LEU A 11 9.58 -0.63 27.21
CA LEU A 11 8.68 -1.52 26.48
C LEU A 11 7.64 -0.73 25.65
N LEU A 12 7.22 0.44 26.13
CA LEU A 12 6.25 1.31 25.46
C LEU A 12 6.84 1.99 24.20
N ILE A 13 8.14 2.27 24.19
CA ILE A 13 8.83 2.95 23.07
C ILE A 13 9.00 2.01 21.86
N VAL A 14 9.08 0.69 22.07
CA VAL A 14 9.22 -0.29 20.98
C VAL A 14 7.91 -0.51 20.21
N ALA A 15 6.76 -0.12 20.77
CA ALA A 15 5.45 -0.35 20.16
C ALA A 15 5.09 0.56 18.97
N PHE A 16 5.90 1.59 18.67
CA PHE A 16 5.63 2.55 17.59
C PHE A 16 6.42 2.31 16.29
N ALA A 17 7.19 1.22 16.20
CA ALA A 17 7.96 0.89 15.01
C ALA A 17 7.10 0.17 13.95
N GLY A 18 6.28 0.91 13.22
CA GLY A 18 5.46 0.35 12.14
C GLY A 18 4.79 1.41 11.28
N CYS A 19 5.55 2.30 10.65
CA CYS A 19 4.98 3.30 9.74
C CYS A 19 5.11 2.81 8.28
N ALA A 20 4.19 1.94 7.85
CA ALA A 20 3.93 1.77 6.42
C ALA A 20 3.14 2.99 5.95
N ALA A 21 3.73 3.79 5.06
CA ALA A 21 3.10 4.99 4.53
C ALA A 21 2.38 4.66 3.22
N VAL A 22 1.20 5.27 3.05
CA VAL A 22 0.41 5.13 1.83
C VAL A 22 -0.04 6.50 1.37
N ASP A 23 0.22 6.80 0.10
CA ASP A 23 -0.25 8.00 -0.59
C ASP A 23 -1.29 7.62 -1.66
N VAL A 24 -2.37 8.41 -1.77
CA VAL A 24 -3.43 8.22 -2.76
C VAL A 24 -3.75 9.55 -3.40
N THR A 25 -3.50 9.65 -4.70
CA THR A 25 -3.83 10.81 -5.53
C THR A 25 -5.00 10.45 -6.44
N LYS A 26 -6.20 11.00 -6.16
CA LYS A 26 -7.40 10.82 -7.00
C LYS A 26 -7.27 11.63 -8.29
N THR A 27 -7.54 10.99 -9.43
CA THR A 27 -7.44 11.62 -10.76
C THR A 27 -8.76 11.66 -11.51
N ALA A 28 -9.72 10.78 -11.19
CA ALA A 28 -11.05 10.79 -11.81
C ALA A 28 -11.98 11.84 -11.19
N SER A 29 -12.81 12.44 -12.05
CA SER A 29 -14.02 13.16 -11.65
C SER A 29 -15.20 12.19 -11.51
N GLY A 30 -15.95 12.27 -10.41
CA GLY A 30 -17.15 11.46 -10.18
C GLY A 30 -17.08 10.60 -8.93
N PHE A 31 -18.22 9.98 -8.59
CA PHE A 31 -18.33 9.02 -7.49
C PHE A 31 -18.45 7.61 -8.04
N TYR A 32 -17.60 6.71 -7.55
CA TYR A 32 -17.64 5.29 -7.86
C TYR A 32 -17.85 4.54 -6.56
N GLU A 33 -18.83 3.64 -6.55
CA GLU A 33 -19.12 2.83 -5.37
C GLU A 33 -17.89 1.99 -4.99
N PRO A 34 -17.54 1.93 -3.70
CA PRO A 34 -16.48 1.08 -3.20
C PRO A 34 -16.66 -0.38 -3.64
N THR A 35 -15.57 -1.03 -4.00
CA THR A 35 -15.55 -2.45 -4.35
C THR A 35 -15.06 -3.29 -3.17
N ASP A 36 -15.17 -4.62 -3.29
CA ASP A 36 -14.56 -5.56 -2.34
C ASP A 36 -13.04 -5.62 -2.58
N PRO A 37 -12.18 -5.30 -1.58
CA PRO A 37 -10.73 -5.41 -1.70
C PRO A 37 -10.25 -6.78 -2.19
N ASN A 38 -10.94 -7.86 -1.84
CA ASN A 38 -10.55 -9.22 -2.24
C ASN A 38 -10.78 -9.51 -3.73
N LYS A 39 -11.59 -8.67 -4.39
CA LYS A 39 -11.88 -8.76 -5.82
C LYS A 39 -11.02 -7.81 -6.67
N VAL A 40 -10.20 -6.97 -6.04
CA VAL A 40 -9.31 -6.06 -6.75
C VAL A 40 -8.11 -6.83 -7.33
N GLU A 41 -8.04 -6.87 -8.65
CA GLU A 41 -6.93 -7.49 -9.38
C GLU A 41 -5.66 -6.64 -9.27
N ILE A 42 -4.49 -7.28 -9.16
CA ILE A 42 -3.19 -6.59 -9.24
C ILE A 42 -2.56 -6.98 -10.57
N LEU A 43 -2.44 -6.02 -11.48
CA LEU A 43 -1.94 -6.23 -12.83
C LEU A 43 -0.50 -5.72 -12.95
N LYS A 44 0.37 -6.50 -13.57
CA LYS A 44 1.75 -6.09 -13.90
C LYS A 44 1.88 -5.48 -15.29
N THR A 45 0.85 -5.67 -16.11
CA THR A 45 0.78 -5.16 -17.49
C THR A 45 -0.52 -4.43 -17.68
N LYS A 46 -0.52 -3.44 -18.58
CA LYS A 46 -1.73 -2.74 -18.97
C LYS A 46 -2.69 -3.72 -19.66
N PRO A 47 -3.96 -3.83 -19.23
CA PRO A 47 -4.93 -4.69 -19.88
C PRO A 47 -5.45 -4.05 -21.18
N ASP A 48 -5.86 -4.89 -22.15
CA ASP A 48 -6.47 -4.43 -23.41
C ASP A 48 -7.93 -3.99 -23.25
N ARG A 49 -8.58 -4.42 -22.16
CA ARG A 49 -9.97 -4.05 -21.83
C ARG A 49 -10.07 -2.56 -21.59
N LYS A 50 -11.19 -1.93 -22.00
CA LYS A 50 -11.44 -0.51 -21.71
C LYS A 50 -11.61 -0.30 -20.20
N PHE A 51 -11.00 0.76 -19.69
CA PHE A 51 -11.08 1.14 -18.29
C PHE A 51 -10.97 2.66 -18.14
N ILE A 52 -11.32 3.14 -16.96
CA ILE A 52 -11.07 4.50 -16.49
C ILE A 52 -10.04 4.47 -15.36
N GLU A 53 -9.19 5.49 -15.29
CA GLU A 53 -8.22 5.66 -14.22
C GLU A 53 -8.85 6.48 -13.09
N LEU A 54 -8.86 5.92 -11.88
CA LEU A 54 -9.49 6.52 -10.70
C LEU A 54 -8.51 7.33 -9.86
N GLY A 55 -7.25 6.89 -9.84
CA GLY A 55 -6.20 7.53 -9.09
C GLY A 55 -4.90 6.74 -9.12
N THR A 56 -3.82 7.40 -8.73
CA THR A 56 -2.54 6.76 -8.46
C THR A 56 -2.40 6.52 -6.97
N LEU A 57 -1.83 5.39 -6.59
CA LEU A 57 -1.53 5.08 -5.20
C LEU A 57 -0.10 4.56 -5.08
N THR A 58 0.54 4.93 -3.98
CA THR A 58 1.89 4.49 -3.63
C THR A 58 1.87 3.91 -2.23
N VAL A 59 2.42 2.72 -2.07
CA VAL A 59 2.59 2.05 -0.78
C VAL A 59 4.07 1.88 -0.49
N THR A 60 4.53 2.18 0.72
CA THR A 60 5.94 2.07 1.12
C THR A 60 6.08 1.48 2.53
N GLY A 61 7.30 1.06 2.88
CA GLY A 61 7.65 0.68 4.26
C GLY A 61 7.43 -0.80 4.61
N PHE A 62 7.19 -1.66 3.63
CA PHE A 62 7.06 -3.11 3.82
C PHE A 62 8.45 -3.77 3.89
N GLU A 63 8.62 -4.85 4.64
CA GLU A 63 9.88 -5.62 4.59
C GLU A 63 10.09 -6.25 3.21
N SER A 64 11.35 -6.53 2.87
CA SER A 64 11.76 -7.20 1.61
C SER A 64 11.00 -8.51 1.30
N SER A 65 10.51 -9.22 2.33
CA SER A 65 9.73 -10.46 2.21
C SER A 65 8.21 -10.24 2.16
N GLU A 66 7.72 -9.03 2.39
CA GLU A 66 6.30 -8.74 2.63
C GLU A 66 5.50 -8.36 1.36
N THR A 67 5.84 -8.96 0.21
CA THR A 67 5.16 -8.69 -1.08
C THR A 67 3.64 -8.89 -1.00
N ALA A 68 3.18 -9.94 -0.32
CA ALA A 68 1.74 -10.21 -0.17
C ALA A 68 1.04 -9.12 0.67
N LYS A 69 1.66 -8.66 1.76
CA LYS A 69 1.11 -7.58 2.59
C LYS A 69 1.08 -6.26 1.82
N MET A 70 2.11 -5.97 1.04
CA MET A 70 2.17 -4.81 0.15
C MET A 70 1.02 -4.82 -0.87
N HIS A 71 0.80 -5.95 -1.57
CA HIS A 71 -0.32 -6.07 -2.51
C HIS A 71 -1.69 -5.97 -1.82
N ASN A 72 -1.84 -6.53 -0.61
CA ASN A 72 -3.08 -6.38 0.15
C ASN A 72 -3.33 -4.93 0.58
N ALA A 73 -2.28 -4.19 0.94
CA ALA A 73 -2.40 -2.76 1.24
C ALA A 73 -2.86 -1.96 0.01
N ILE A 74 -2.33 -2.28 -1.18
CA ILE A 74 -2.79 -1.69 -2.44
C ILE A 74 -4.27 -1.96 -2.67
N ARG A 75 -4.72 -3.21 -2.55
CA ARG A 75 -6.14 -3.59 -2.69
C ARG A 75 -7.04 -2.83 -1.72
N ALA A 76 -6.64 -2.78 -0.45
CA ALA A 76 -7.41 -2.09 0.60
C ALA A 76 -7.56 -0.58 0.35
N LYS A 77 -6.65 0.01 -0.44
CA LYS A 77 -6.63 1.45 -0.73
C LYS A 77 -7.29 1.79 -2.06
N ALA A 78 -7.22 0.88 -3.03
CA ALA A 78 -7.90 1.01 -4.31
C ALA A 78 -9.41 0.72 -4.21
N ALA A 79 -9.83 -0.23 -3.38
CA ALA A 79 -11.23 -0.61 -3.25
C ALA A 79 -12.18 0.54 -2.84
N PRO A 80 -11.84 1.41 -1.86
CA PRO A 80 -12.63 2.59 -1.54
C PRO A 80 -12.75 3.62 -2.67
N LEU A 81 -11.86 3.57 -3.67
CA LEU A 81 -11.96 4.41 -4.88
C LEU A 81 -12.95 3.85 -5.90
N GLY A 82 -13.48 2.64 -5.67
CA GLY A 82 -14.33 1.93 -6.61
C GLY A 82 -13.56 1.19 -7.71
N ALA A 83 -12.27 0.92 -7.49
CA ALA A 83 -11.41 0.23 -8.44
C ALA A 83 -11.69 -1.28 -8.47
N ASN A 84 -11.60 -1.89 -9.64
CA ASN A 84 -11.65 -3.36 -9.79
C ASN A 84 -10.28 -3.95 -10.14
N ALA A 85 -9.31 -3.12 -10.54
CA ALA A 85 -7.93 -3.53 -10.68
C ALA A 85 -6.97 -2.38 -10.35
N VAL A 86 -5.71 -2.72 -10.08
CA VAL A 86 -4.60 -1.77 -9.97
C VAL A 86 -3.50 -2.22 -10.93
N ILE A 87 -3.09 -1.34 -11.84
CA ILE A 87 -1.95 -1.57 -12.72
C ILE A 87 -0.70 -1.09 -11.99
N LEU A 88 0.19 -1.99 -11.59
CA LEU A 88 1.47 -1.62 -11.00
C LEU A 88 2.37 -1.03 -12.10
N THR A 89 2.75 0.22 -11.91
CA THR A 89 3.65 0.94 -12.83
C THR A 89 5.10 0.78 -12.41
N GLU A 90 5.34 0.80 -11.11
CA GLU A 90 6.68 0.74 -10.53
C GLU A 90 6.65 -0.06 -9.23
N GLU A 91 7.72 -0.79 -8.97
CA GLU A 91 7.99 -1.38 -7.66
C GLU A 91 9.49 -1.47 -7.45
N GLY A 92 9.90 -1.50 -6.19
CA GLY A 92 11.31 -1.57 -5.88
C GLY A 92 11.60 -1.84 -4.42
N MET A 93 12.89 -1.79 -4.12
CA MET A 93 13.43 -1.87 -2.77
C MET A 93 14.34 -0.68 -2.52
N THR A 94 14.20 -0.07 -1.34
CA THR A 94 15.07 1.01 -0.86
C THR A 94 15.82 0.54 0.38
N PRO A 95 17.11 0.92 0.54
CA PRO A 95 17.85 0.62 1.77
C PRO A 95 17.18 1.27 2.99
N ALA A 96 17.06 0.51 4.08
CA ALA A 96 16.50 1.01 5.35
C ALA A 96 17.49 0.93 6.53
N GLY A 97 18.78 0.71 6.23
CA GLY A 97 19.89 0.65 7.20
C GLY A 97 20.26 -0.78 7.58
N PHE A 98 21.49 -0.98 8.08
CA PHE A 98 22.01 -2.26 8.59
C PHE A 98 21.70 -3.51 7.71
N GLY A 99 21.81 -3.37 6.38
CA GLY A 99 21.53 -4.47 5.45
C GLY A 99 20.04 -4.82 5.26
N SER A 100 19.14 -4.04 5.86
CA SER A 100 17.70 -4.16 5.65
C SER A 100 17.24 -3.36 4.44
N TYR A 101 16.20 -3.88 3.76
CA TYR A 101 15.58 -3.26 2.59
C TYR A 101 14.07 -3.19 2.80
N LYS A 102 13.49 -2.05 2.45
CA LYS A 102 12.04 -1.85 2.45
C LYS A 102 11.52 -1.87 1.02
N ARG A 103 10.37 -2.50 0.83
CA ARG A 103 9.66 -2.51 -0.45
C ARG A 103 8.72 -1.33 -0.56
N TRP A 104 8.51 -0.95 -1.80
CA TRP A 104 7.49 0.00 -2.21
C TRP A 104 6.90 -0.42 -3.55
N ALA A 105 5.70 0.07 -3.84
CA ALA A 105 5.07 -0.07 -5.15
C ALA A 105 4.14 1.12 -5.42
N THR A 106 4.12 1.52 -6.68
CA THR A 106 3.21 2.54 -7.23
C THR A 106 2.32 1.88 -8.27
N GLY A 107 1.04 2.23 -8.27
CA GLY A 107 0.11 1.75 -9.28
C GLY A 107 -1.05 2.67 -9.53
N VAL A 108 -1.70 2.48 -10.66
CA VAL A 108 -2.91 3.21 -11.06
C VAL A 108 -4.12 2.35 -10.78
N ALA A 109 -4.99 2.82 -9.89
CA ALA A 109 -6.28 2.21 -9.61
C ALA A 109 -7.22 2.48 -10.78
N ILE A 110 -7.80 1.41 -11.33
CA ILE A 110 -8.67 1.47 -12.51
C ILE A 110 -10.02 0.82 -12.25
N ARG A 111 -11.01 1.25 -13.01
CA ARG A 111 -12.32 0.59 -13.12
C ARG A 111 -12.57 0.21 -14.56
N PHE A 112 -12.70 -1.09 -14.84
CA PHE A 112 -13.22 -1.58 -16.11
C PHE A 112 -14.60 -1.00 -16.41
N LEU A 113 -14.85 -0.70 -17.69
CA LEU A 113 -16.11 -0.19 -18.23
C LEU A 113 -17.05 -1.33 -18.62
#